data_AF-A0A2D5VTG0-F1
#
_entry.id   AF-A0A2D5VTG0-F1
#
_cell.length_a   1.000
_cell.length_b   1.000
_cell.length_c   1.000
_cell.angle_alpha   90.00
_cell.angle_beta   90.00
_cell.angle_gamma   90.00
#
_symmetry.space_group_name_H-M   'P 1'
#
loop_
_entity.id
_entity.type
_entity.pdbx_description
1 polymer ?
#
loop_
_entity_poly.entity_id
_entity_poly.type
_entity_poly.pdbx_seq_one_letter_code
_entity_poly.pdbx_strand_id
1 'polypeptide(L)'
;MSIRSHLQRTAAAITTSLLLALPLHASERTLDSAYGPVTISGTAQRVVALGDSALDAALSLGVQPVGTLASRGGDDVPDYLKTTAGKITLVGSVREPNLEAILRLQPDLVLASSDLSRDLYAKLSLMAPTVVPAGNSFQDWRETYMAYAQALGKQEEGQQRLAEIDKRSAELRQRLPQGQAVSVVRWNPQGPVIMSSHLFVGQLLNDLGLRANELAAAQAQKPHSDVLSLENLSRINADWIFLATLNPDGRKALEDARKQPAFTRLSAVADGHVVTVDGQIWSSSSGYLAAQRVLDDVEKALLD
;
A
#
# COMPACT_ATOMS: atom_id res chain seq x y z
N MET A 1 -31.44 -82.24 -43.83
CA MET A 1 -32.06 -80.90 -43.77
C MET A 1 -32.92 -80.85 -42.52
N SER A 2 -32.88 -79.90 -41.60
CA SER A 2 -32.03 -78.75 -41.28
C SER A 2 -32.62 -78.21 -39.95
N ILE A 3 -31.83 -78.09 -38.87
CA ILE A 3 -31.49 -76.82 -38.17
C ILE A 3 -32.70 -76.09 -37.53
N ARG A 4 -32.74 -75.61 -36.28
CA ARG A 4 -31.83 -75.53 -35.11
C ARG A 4 -32.68 -75.04 -33.92
N SER A 5 -32.23 -75.38 -32.73
CA SER A 5 -32.61 -74.82 -31.43
C SER A 5 -32.20 -73.35 -31.26
N HIS A 6 -32.96 -72.56 -30.50
CA HIS A 6 -32.45 -71.31 -29.92
C HIS A 6 -32.94 -71.09 -28.49
N LEU A 7 -32.02 -71.33 -27.54
CA LEU A 7 -32.07 -70.80 -26.17
C LEU A 7 -31.87 -69.28 -26.22
N GLN A 8 -32.75 -68.52 -25.57
CA GLN A 8 -32.48 -67.12 -25.26
C GLN A 8 -31.75 -67.05 -23.92
N ARG A 9 -30.50 -66.59 -23.96
CA ARG A 9 -29.69 -66.26 -22.78
C ARG A 9 -29.86 -64.77 -22.45
N THR A 10 -30.21 -64.51 -21.20
CA THR A 10 -30.15 -63.21 -20.52
C THR A 10 -28.73 -62.65 -20.54
N ALA A 11 -28.55 -61.43 -21.03
CA ALA A 11 -27.33 -60.65 -20.86
C ALA A 11 -27.62 -59.49 -19.90
N ALA A 12 -27.08 -59.56 -18.68
CA ALA A 12 -27.04 -58.44 -17.75
C ALA A 12 -25.81 -57.58 -18.10
N ALA A 13 -26.05 -56.34 -18.50
CA ALA A 13 -24.99 -55.36 -18.74
C ALA A 13 -24.55 -54.75 -17.40
N ILE A 14 -23.29 -54.98 -17.02
CA ILE A 14 -22.64 -54.28 -15.90
C ILE A 14 -21.97 -53.03 -16.48
N THR A 15 -22.57 -51.87 -16.26
CA THR A 15 -21.96 -50.56 -16.56
C THR A 15 -21.05 -50.13 -15.41
N THR A 16 -19.74 -50.35 -15.58
CA THR A 16 -18.70 -49.81 -14.69
C THR A 16 -18.57 -48.30 -14.93
N SER A 17 -19.06 -47.48 -13.99
CA SER A 17 -18.85 -46.03 -14.01
C SER A 17 -17.43 -45.72 -13.50
N LEU A 18 -16.54 -45.32 -14.41
CA LEU A 18 -15.19 -44.87 -14.08
C LEU A 18 -15.28 -43.40 -13.63
N LEU A 19 -15.24 -43.13 -12.32
CA LEU A 19 -15.02 -41.77 -11.82
C LEU A 19 -13.59 -41.35 -12.15
N LEU A 20 -13.41 -40.50 -13.17
CA LEU A 20 -12.19 -39.74 -13.35
C LEU A 20 -12.09 -38.68 -12.23
N ALA A 21 -11.35 -39.01 -11.17
CA ALA A 21 -10.87 -38.00 -10.24
C ALA A 21 -9.73 -37.24 -10.94
N LEU A 22 -10.02 -36.07 -11.51
CA LEU A 22 -8.98 -35.14 -11.94
C LEU A 22 -8.25 -34.65 -10.68
N PRO A 23 -6.92 -34.79 -10.57
CA PRO A 23 -6.18 -34.20 -9.48
C PRO A 23 -6.34 -32.69 -9.57
N LEU A 24 -6.97 -32.10 -8.56
CA LEU A 24 -6.96 -30.65 -8.35
C LEU A 24 -5.51 -30.29 -7.96
N HIS A 25 -4.64 -30.07 -8.95
CA HIS A 25 -3.31 -29.54 -8.66
C HIS A 25 -3.51 -28.13 -8.11
N ALA A 26 -3.42 -27.99 -6.78
CA ALA A 26 -3.31 -26.69 -6.14
C ALA A 26 -2.12 -25.97 -6.78
N SER A 27 -2.37 -24.87 -7.49
CA SER A 27 -1.31 -24.07 -8.10
C SER A 27 -0.38 -23.58 -6.99
N GLU A 28 0.86 -24.04 -6.98
CA GLU A 28 1.89 -23.54 -6.08
C GLU A 28 2.63 -22.39 -6.74
N ARG A 29 2.91 -21.35 -5.95
CA ARG A 29 3.77 -20.24 -6.36
C ARG A 29 4.79 -19.98 -5.26
N THR A 30 6.05 -19.86 -5.66
CA THR A 30 7.14 -19.44 -4.80
C THR A 30 7.58 -18.05 -5.23
N LEU A 31 7.80 -17.17 -4.27
CA LEU A 31 8.36 -15.85 -4.49
C LEU A 31 9.51 -15.58 -3.53
N ASP A 32 10.48 -14.82 -4.00
CA ASP A 32 11.54 -14.30 -3.14
C ASP A 32 10.96 -13.21 -2.22
N SER A 33 11.28 -13.34 -0.93
CA SER A 33 10.85 -12.44 0.14
C SER A 33 12.09 -12.06 0.97
N ALA A 34 12.00 -10.99 1.76
CA ALA A 34 13.15 -10.40 2.49
C ALA A 34 13.90 -11.39 3.40
N TYR A 35 13.20 -12.45 3.85
CA TYR A 35 13.74 -13.46 4.75
C TYR A 35 13.91 -14.84 4.12
N GLY A 36 13.88 -14.92 2.78
CA GLY A 36 14.00 -16.15 2.00
C GLY A 36 12.77 -16.43 1.14
N PRO A 37 12.80 -17.46 0.29
CA PRO A 37 11.68 -17.82 -0.55
C PRO A 37 10.48 -18.29 0.28
N VAL A 38 9.27 -17.91 -0.13
CA VAL A 38 8.00 -18.30 0.49
C VAL A 38 7.16 -19.04 -0.53
N THR A 39 6.73 -20.26 -0.23
CA THR A 39 5.81 -21.03 -1.07
C THR A 39 4.38 -20.86 -0.58
N ILE A 40 3.47 -20.57 -1.51
CA ILE A 40 2.04 -20.38 -1.27
C ILE A 40 1.30 -21.37 -2.17
N SER A 41 0.52 -22.25 -1.57
CA SER A 41 -0.24 -23.28 -2.28
C SER A 41 -1.69 -22.83 -2.49
N GLY A 42 -2.17 -22.88 -3.72
CA GLY A 42 -3.54 -22.52 -4.09
C GLY A 42 -3.85 -21.03 -3.92
N THR A 43 -5.14 -20.71 -3.83
CA THR A 43 -5.63 -19.34 -3.60
C THR A 43 -5.83 -19.12 -2.10
N ALA A 44 -5.15 -18.12 -1.54
CA ALA A 44 -5.32 -17.76 -0.13
C ALA A 44 -6.76 -17.31 0.15
N GLN A 45 -7.38 -17.89 1.18
CA GLN A 45 -8.76 -17.63 1.60
C GLN A 45 -8.82 -16.77 2.85
N ARG A 46 -7.76 -16.77 3.67
CA ARG A 46 -7.69 -16.11 4.98
C ARG A 46 -6.42 -15.26 5.06
N VAL A 47 -6.43 -14.16 4.33
CA VAL A 47 -5.30 -13.22 4.28
C VAL A 47 -5.34 -12.30 5.50
N VAL A 48 -4.21 -12.16 6.18
CA VAL A 48 -3.97 -11.09 7.16
C VAL A 48 -2.98 -10.09 6.55
N ALA A 49 -3.39 -8.83 6.45
CA ALA A 49 -2.60 -7.76 5.84
C ALA A 49 -2.05 -6.81 6.92
N LEU A 50 -0.79 -6.99 7.30
CA LEU A 50 -0.12 -6.24 8.36
C LEU A 50 0.52 -4.97 7.83
N GLY A 51 -0.26 -3.90 7.81
CA GLY A 51 0.15 -2.54 7.42
C GLY A 51 -0.67 -1.99 6.26
N ASP A 52 -0.69 -0.66 6.17
CA ASP A 52 -1.57 0.07 5.26
C ASP A 52 -1.31 -0.28 3.79
N SER A 53 -0.04 -0.47 3.39
CA SER A 53 0.32 -0.85 2.02
C SER A 53 -0.08 -2.27 1.63
N ALA A 54 0.04 -3.21 2.56
CA ALA A 54 -0.42 -4.58 2.36
C ALA A 54 -1.95 -4.64 2.27
N LEU A 55 -2.65 -3.83 3.09
CA LEU A 55 -4.10 -3.71 3.07
C LEU A 55 -4.59 -3.06 1.77
N ASP A 56 -3.98 -1.95 1.34
CA ASP A 56 -4.24 -1.28 0.07
C ASP A 56 -4.09 -2.24 -1.11
N ALA A 57 -2.97 -2.97 -1.18
CA ALA A 57 -2.71 -3.94 -2.23
C ALA A 57 -3.76 -5.06 -2.26
N ALA A 58 -4.09 -5.65 -1.10
CA ALA A 58 -5.12 -6.69 -1.05
C ALA A 58 -6.48 -6.19 -1.55
N LEU A 59 -6.92 -5.04 -1.04
CA LEU A 59 -8.24 -4.46 -1.37
C LEU A 59 -8.34 -4.02 -2.83
N SER A 60 -7.29 -3.39 -3.38
CA SER A 60 -7.25 -2.96 -4.79
C SER A 60 -7.23 -4.13 -5.78
N LEU A 61 -6.75 -5.30 -5.34
CA LEU A 61 -6.76 -6.56 -6.09
C LEU A 61 -8.02 -7.41 -5.82
N GLY A 62 -9.00 -6.88 -5.08
CA GLY A 62 -10.27 -7.52 -4.81
C GLY A 62 -10.20 -8.65 -3.77
N VAL A 63 -9.14 -8.70 -2.96
CA VAL A 63 -9.00 -9.64 -1.85
C VAL A 63 -9.38 -8.93 -0.56
N GLN A 64 -10.33 -9.50 0.18
CA GLN A 64 -10.77 -8.99 1.47
C GLN A 64 -9.98 -9.66 2.60
N PRO A 65 -9.08 -8.96 3.32
CA PRO A 65 -8.35 -9.55 4.43
C PRO A 65 -9.27 -9.81 5.62
N VAL A 66 -9.00 -10.87 6.37
CA VAL A 66 -9.73 -11.21 7.60
C VAL A 66 -9.23 -10.42 8.82
N GLY A 67 -8.03 -9.83 8.71
CA GLY A 67 -7.49 -8.95 9.73
C GLY A 67 -6.36 -8.04 9.24
N THR A 68 -6.16 -6.95 9.97
CA THR A 68 -5.14 -5.93 9.69
C THR A 68 -4.72 -5.20 10.96
N LEU A 69 -3.71 -4.33 10.88
CA LEU A 69 -3.28 -3.48 11.98
C LEU A 69 -4.08 -2.17 11.96
N ALA A 70 -4.32 -1.59 13.13
CA ALA A 70 -4.77 -0.21 13.21
C ALA A 70 -3.73 0.73 12.59
N SER A 71 -4.20 1.72 11.84
CA SER A 71 -3.36 2.70 11.14
C SER A 71 -2.50 3.50 12.10
N ARG A 72 -1.39 4.04 11.60
CA ARG A 72 -0.49 4.86 12.42
C ARG A 72 -1.22 6.11 12.91
N GLY A 73 -1.33 6.25 14.24
CA GLY A 73 -1.97 7.41 14.87
C GLY A 73 -3.48 7.30 15.01
N GLY A 74 -4.08 6.17 14.63
CA GLY A 74 -5.50 5.87 14.81
C GLY A 74 -5.74 4.54 15.52
N ASP A 75 -7.01 4.24 15.74
CA ASP A 75 -7.53 3.00 16.33
C ASP A 75 -8.33 2.16 15.32
N ASP A 76 -8.29 2.54 14.03
CA ASP A 76 -8.96 1.90 12.92
C ASP A 76 -8.06 1.87 11.68
N VAL A 77 -8.51 1.23 10.59
CA VAL A 77 -7.86 1.32 9.27
C VAL A 77 -7.82 2.76 8.78
N PRO A 78 -6.90 3.12 7.85
CA PRO A 78 -6.86 4.46 7.28
C PRO A 78 -8.21 4.84 6.66
N ASP A 79 -8.63 6.09 6.81
CA ASP A 79 -9.97 6.52 6.38
C ASP A 79 -10.22 6.26 4.89
N TYR A 80 -9.18 6.42 4.06
CA TYR A 80 -9.24 6.16 2.62
C TYR A 80 -9.46 4.68 2.25
N LEU A 81 -9.18 3.74 3.15
CA LEU A 81 -9.42 2.31 2.98
C LEU A 81 -10.69 1.84 3.67
N LYS A 82 -11.24 2.62 4.62
CA LYS A 82 -12.33 2.20 5.51
C LYS A 82 -13.56 1.66 4.78
N THR A 83 -13.99 2.36 3.73
CA THR A 83 -15.15 1.93 2.93
C THR A 83 -14.89 0.61 2.22
N THR A 84 -13.72 0.47 1.60
CA THR A 84 -13.33 -0.74 0.84
C THR A 84 -13.03 -1.92 1.76
N ALA A 85 -12.43 -1.66 2.93
CA ALA A 85 -12.12 -2.67 3.93
C ALA A 85 -13.37 -3.22 4.63
N GLY A 86 -14.43 -2.41 4.73
CA GLY A 86 -15.66 -2.81 5.42
C GLY A 86 -15.38 -3.24 6.86
N LYS A 87 -16.05 -4.31 7.31
CA LYS A 87 -15.81 -4.87 8.64
C LYS A 87 -14.59 -5.79 8.62
N ILE A 88 -13.50 -5.36 9.24
CA ILE A 88 -12.24 -6.10 9.36
C ILE A 88 -11.80 -6.20 10.83
N THR A 89 -11.11 -7.29 11.18
CA THR A 89 -10.59 -7.47 12.55
C THR A 89 -9.27 -6.74 12.72
N LEU A 90 -9.18 -5.84 13.70
CA LEU A 90 -7.91 -5.23 14.08
C LEU A 90 -7.12 -6.18 14.98
N VAL A 91 -5.90 -6.50 14.58
CA VAL A 91 -4.98 -7.41 15.29
C VAL A 91 -3.84 -6.67 15.98
N GLY A 92 -4.15 -5.51 16.57
CA GLY A 92 -3.18 -4.64 17.25
C GLY A 92 -2.83 -3.41 16.43
N SER A 93 -1.70 -2.79 16.75
CA SER A 93 -1.23 -1.57 16.09
C SER A 93 0.05 -1.83 15.29
N VAL A 94 0.43 -0.90 14.40
CA VAL A 94 1.72 -0.94 13.69
C VAL A 94 2.92 -1.13 14.63
N ARG A 95 2.87 -0.58 15.85
CA ARG A 95 3.95 -0.71 16.84
C ARG A 95 3.90 -2.01 17.62
N GLU A 96 2.69 -2.51 17.88
CA GLU A 96 2.44 -3.67 18.73
C GLU A 96 1.40 -4.59 18.08
N PRO A 97 1.82 -5.43 17.11
CA PRO A 97 0.97 -6.48 16.57
C PRO A 97 0.61 -7.52 17.64
N ASN A 98 -0.67 -7.89 17.71
CA ASN A 98 -1.17 -8.90 18.63
C ASN A 98 -1.12 -10.29 17.97
N LEU A 99 -0.04 -11.03 18.24
CA LEU A 99 0.21 -12.36 17.67
C LEU A 99 -0.88 -13.38 18.01
N GLU A 100 -1.48 -13.31 19.20
CA GLU A 100 -2.58 -14.22 19.55
C GLU A 100 -3.84 -13.91 18.75
N ALA A 101 -4.13 -12.64 18.50
CA ALA A 101 -5.25 -12.23 17.66
C ALA A 101 -5.03 -12.69 16.21
N ILE A 102 -3.81 -12.57 15.68
CA ILE A 102 -3.45 -13.10 14.36
C ILE A 102 -3.66 -14.62 14.32
N LEU A 103 -3.15 -15.35 15.31
CA LEU A 103 -3.28 -16.81 15.37
C LEU A 103 -4.75 -17.25 15.41
N ARG A 104 -5.61 -16.55 16.17
CA ARG A 104 -7.06 -16.83 16.24
C ARG A 104 -7.76 -16.65 14.90
N LEU A 105 -7.24 -15.80 14.02
CA LEU A 105 -7.77 -15.65 12.67
C LEU A 105 -7.39 -16.82 11.75
N GLN A 106 -6.53 -17.75 12.18
CA GLN A 106 -6.10 -18.90 11.37
C GLN A 106 -5.75 -18.50 9.93
N PRO A 107 -4.79 -17.58 9.74
CA PRO A 107 -4.43 -17.12 8.39
C PRO A 107 -3.85 -18.28 7.56
N ASP A 108 -4.06 -18.22 6.25
CA ASP A 108 -3.34 -19.05 5.28
C ASP A 108 -2.31 -18.26 4.47
N LEU A 109 -2.29 -16.93 4.64
CA LEU A 109 -1.28 -16.02 4.13
C LEU A 109 -1.19 -14.77 5.02
N VAL A 110 0.02 -14.35 5.33
CA VAL A 110 0.31 -13.06 5.98
C VAL A 110 1.09 -12.18 5.00
N LEU A 111 0.58 -10.99 4.73
CA LEU A 111 1.30 -9.94 4.00
C LEU A 111 1.82 -8.94 5.03
N ALA A 112 3.10 -8.61 4.99
CA ALA A 112 3.71 -7.70 5.96
C ALA A 112 4.54 -6.60 5.29
N SER A 113 4.77 -5.50 6.01
CA SER A 113 5.63 -4.39 5.59
C SER A 113 7.09 -4.85 5.40
N SER A 114 7.80 -4.24 4.44
CA SER A 114 9.23 -4.47 4.20
C SER A 114 10.11 -4.20 5.43
N ASP A 115 9.65 -3.35 6.36
CA ASP A 115 10.37 -3.03 7.61
C ASP A 115 10.06 -4.02 8.76
N LEU A 116 9.32 -5.12 8.50
CA LEU A 116 9.01 -6.13 9.51
C LEU A 116 10.31 -6.73 10.06
N SER A 117 10.50 -6.78 11.38
CA SER A 117 11.72 -7.35 11.98
C SER A 117 11.82 -8.87 11.78
N ARG A 118 13.06 -9.38 11.73
CA ARG A 118 13.33 -10.83 11.62
C ARG A 118 12.68 -11.64 12.75
N ASP A 119 12.69 -11.11 13.97
CA ASP A 119 12.10 -11.78 15.13
C ASP A 119 10.57 -11.89 15.02
N LEU A 120 9.91 -10.86 14.51
CA LEU A 120 8.47 -10.88 14.30
C LEU A 120 8.11 -11.77 13.10
N TYR A 121 8.89 -11.71 12.02
CA TYR A 121 8.78 -12.65 10.90
C TYR A 121 8.84 -14.10 11.37
N ALA A 122 9.83 -14.48 12.17
CA ALA A 122 10.01 -15.85 12.65
C ALA A 122 8.79 -16.37 13.42
N LYS A 123 8.08 -15.49 14.14
CA LYS A 123 6.85 -15.84 14.86
C LYS A 123 5.65 -15.97 13.92
N LEU A 124 5.51 -15.07 12.95
CA LEU A 124 4.43 -15.09 11.96
C LEU A 124 4.56 -16.29 11.01
N SER A 125 5.79 -16.64 10.61
CA SER A 125 6.06 -17.76 9.70
C SER A 125 5.74 -19.12 10.31
N LEU A 126 5.65 -19.23 11.64
CA LEU A 126 5.14 -20.44 12.31
C LEU A 126 3.62 -20.59 12.20
N MET A 127 2.91 -19.51 11.86
CA MET A 127 1.45 -19.49 11.76
C MET A 127 0.97 -19.72 10.32
N ALA A 128 1.61 -19.06 9.35
CA ALA A 128 1.25 -19.13 7.93
C ALA A 128 2.41 -18.66 7.04
N PRO A 129 2.41 -18.98 5.72
CA PRO A 129 3.27 -18.33 4.75
C PRO A 129 3.23 -16.81 4.94
N THR A 130 4.39 -16.20 5.19
CA THR A 130 4.51 -14.78 5.53
C THR A 130 5.38 -14.10 4.49
N VAL A 131 4.79 -13.20 3.71
CA VAL A 131 5.51 -12.46 2.66
C VAL A 131 5.91 -11.09 3.20
N VAL A 132 7.21 -10.81 3.10
CA VAL A 132 7.83 -9.53 3.43
C VAL A 132 8.54 -9.05 2.16
N PRO A 133 8.09 -8.00 1.49
CA PRO A 133 8.75 -7.49 0.30
C PRO A 133 10.23 -7.15 0.61
N ALA A 134 11.11 -7.39 -0.37
CA ALA A 134 12.53 -7.15 -0.20
C ALA A 134 12.85 -5.65 -0.05
N GLY A 135 13.96 -5.35 0.62
CA GLY A 135 14.43 -3.97 0.83
C GLY A 135 13.78 -3.28 2.01
N ASN A 136 13.42 -2.00 1.85
CA ASN A 136 12.93 -1.12 2.91
C ASN A 136 11.94 -0.08 2.35
N SER A 137 11.48 0.84 3.17
CA SER A 137 10.54 1.92 2.80
C SER A 137 11.00 2.89 1.69
N PHE A 138 12.27 2.87 1.27
CA PHE A 138 12.79 3.68 0.16
C PHE A 138 12.82 2.94 -1.18
N GLN A 139 12.50 1.64 -1.19
CA GLN A 139 12.38 0.92 -2.45
C GLN A 139 11.24 1.45 -3.31
N ASP A 140 11.26 1.11 -4.60
CA ASP A 140 10.14 1.40 -5.49
C ASP A 140 8.88 0.73 -4.93
N TRP A 141 7.86 1.55 -4.66
CA TRP A 141 6.59 1.08 -4.13
C TRP A 141 5.90 0.12 -5.09
N ARG A 142 6.17 0.22 -6.39
CA ARG A 142 5.65 -0.68 -7.44
C ARG A 142 6.14 -2.10 -7.24
N GLU A 143 7.41 -2.28 -6.85
CA GLU A 143 7.97 -3.60 -6.55
C GLU A 143 7.32 -4.21 -5.31
N THR A 144 7.12 -3.39 -4.27
CA THR A 144 6.42 -3.81 -3.04
C THR A 144 4.98 -4.23 -3.36
N TYR A 145 4.27 -3.44 -4.14
CA TYR A 145 2.90 -3.74 -4.59
C TYR A 145 2.85 -5.03 -5.42
N MET A 146 3.81 -5.23 -6.33
CA MET A 146 3.89 -6.45 -7.15
C MET A 146 4.23 -7.70 -6.32
N ALA A 147 5.04 -7.58 -5.27
CA ALA A 147 5.30 -8.68 -4.36
C ALA A 147 4.01 -9.15 -3.66
N TYR A 148 3.15 -8.21 -3.24
CA TYR A 148 1.83 -8.55 -2.69
C TYR A 148 0.91 -9.14 -3.76
N ALA A 149 0.89 -8.58 -4.97
CA ALA A 149 0.11 -9.12 -6.08
C ALA A 149 0.50 -10.58 -6.41
N GLN A 150 1.80 -10.87 -6.43
CA GLN A 150 2.32 -12.22 -6.60
C GLN A 150 1.93 -13.14 -5.44
N ALA A 151 2.07 -12.70 -4.20
CA ALA A 151 1.64 -13.46 -3.03
C ALA A 151 0.15 -13.84 -3.10
N LEU A 152 -0.68 -12.93 -3.59
CA LEU A 152 -2.13 -13.13 -3.75
C LEU A 152 -2.53 -13.92 -5.01
N GLY A 153 -1.59 -14.22 -5.91
CA GLY A 153 -1.90 -14.89 -7.19
C GLY A 153 -2.64 -13.96 -8.16
N LYS A 154 -2.37 -12.66 -8.08
CA LYS A 154 -3.05 -11.55 -8.76
C LYS A 154 -2.07 -10.69 -9.57
N GLN A 155 -1.04 -11.32 -10.15
CA GLN A 155 0.04 -10.59 -10.83
C GLN A 155 -0.45 -9.80 -12.05
N GLU A 156 -1.35 -10.39 -12.84
CA GLU A 156 -1.91 -9.72 -14.03
C GLU A 156 -2.73 -8.49 -13.63
N GLU A 157 -3.62 -8.62 -12.64
CA GLU A 157 -4.37 -7.48 -12.11
C GLU A 157 -3.42 -6.44 -11.49
N GLY A 158 -2.38 -6.88 -10.79
CA GLY A 158 -1.34 -6.00 -10.24
C GLY A 158 -0.66 -5.15 -11.31
N GLN A 159 -0.24 -5.77 -12.42
CA GLN A 159 0.36 -5.07 -13.55
C GLN A 159 -0.61 -4.07 -14.20
N GLN A 160 -1.89 -4.44 -14.32
CA GLN A 160 -2.92 -3.53 -14.84
C GLN A 160 -3.08 -2.30 -13.94
N ARG A 161 -3.14 -2.48 -12.62
CA ARG A 161 -3.23 -1.37 -11.65
C ARG A 161 -2.03 -0.42 -11.73
N LEU A 162 -0.81 -0.95 -11.88
CA LEU A 162 0.37 -0.10 -12.05
C LEU A 162 0.34 0.66 -13.38
N ALA A 163 -0.05 0.00 -14.48
CA ALA A 163 -0.19 0.65 -15.78
C ALA A 163 -1.24 1.78 -15.77
N GLU A 164 -2.33 1.63 -15.00
CA GLU A 164 -3.31 2.70 -14.79
C GLU A 164 -2.68 3.93 -14.12
N ILE A 165 -1.85 3.72 -13.09
CA ILE A 165 -1.14 4.81 -12.40
C ILE A 165 -0.12 5.48 -13.32
N ASP A 166 0.68 4.70 -14.04
CA ASP A 166 1.69 5.24 -14.95
C ASP A 166 1.05 6.06 -16.08
N LYS A 167 -0.05 5.55 -16.66
CA LYS A 167 -0.82 6.28 -17.68
C LYS A 167 -1.34 7.60 -17.12
N ARG A 168 -2.00 7.57 -15.97
CA ARG A 168 -2.58 8.77 -15.34
C ARG A 168 -1.49 9.79 -14.99
N SER A 169 -0.34 9.32 -14.51
CA SER A 169 0.80 10.17 -14.18
C SER A 169 1.37 10.86 -15.42
N ALA A 170 1.49 10.15 -16.55
CA ALA A 170 1.93 10.72 -17.82
C ALA A 170 0.94 11.77 -18.36
N GLU A 171 -0.37 11.52 -18.28
CA GLU A 171 -1.41 12.47 -18.69
C GLU A 171 -1.39 13.74 -17.84
N LEU A 172 -1.26 13.61 -16.52
CA LEU A 172 -1.13 14.77 -15.63
C LEU A 172 0.17 15.53 -15.87
N ARG A 173 1.31 14.84 -16.02
CA ARG A 173 2.60 15.47 -16.31
C ARG A 173 2.53 16.40 -17.52
N GLN A 174 1.77 16.07 -18.56
CA GLN A 174 1.62 16.92 -19.76
C GLN A 174 0.82 18.20 -19.50
N ARG A 175 -0.10 18.18 -18.51
CA ARG A 175 -0.99 19.29 -18.16
C ARG A 175 -0.40 20.19 -17.07
N LEU A 176 0.39 19.62 -16.17
CA LEU A 176 0.96 20.34 -15.02
C LEU A 176 2.02 21.36 -15.44
N PRO A 177 2.13 22.51 -14.74
CA PRO A 177 3.23 23.44 -14.94
C PRO A 177 4.58 22.76 -14.68
N GLN A 178 5.47 22.79 -15.67
CA GLN A 178 6.75 22.07 -15.58
C GLN A 178 7.71 22.72 -14.58
N GLY A 179 8.47 21.89 -13.86
CA GLY A 179 9.59 22.35 -13.03
C GLY A 179 9.21 22.98 -11.69
N GLN A 180 7.92 22.99 -11.34
CA GLN A 180 7.43 23.45 -10.05
C GLN A 180 8.10 22.68 -8.91
N ALA A 181 8.66 23.41 -7.95
CA ALA A 181 9.20 22.87 -6.72
C ALA A 181 8.08 22.54 -5.73
N VAL A 182 8.17 21.38 -5.09
CA VAL A 182 7.19 20.93 -4.10
C VAL A 182 7.84 20.50 -2.79
N SER A 183 7.21 20.87 -1.69
CA SER A 183 7.54 20.39 -0.35
C SER A 183 6.39 19.59 0.22
N VAL A 184 6.65 18.37 0.68
CA VAL A 184 5.71 17.59 1.50
C VAL A 184 6.11 17.75 2.96
N VAL A 185 5.32 18.48 3.73
CA VAL A 185 5.65 18.86 5.11
C VAL A 185 4.66 18.23 6.05
N ARG A 186 5.14 17.43 7.02
CA ARG A 186 4.31 16.98 8.12
C ARG A 186 4.42 17.94 9.28
N TRP A 187 3.29 18.53 9.67
CA TRP A 187 3.24 19.49 10.77
C TRP A 187 2.87 18.81 12.08
N ASN A 188 3.86 18.64 12.98
CA ASN A 188 3.68 17.98 14.27
C ASN A 188 3.66 19.00 15.42
N PRO A 189 3.15 18.63 16.61
CA PRO A 189 3.20 19.50 17.80
C PRO A 189 4.62 19.94 18.20
N GLN A 190 5.62 19.10 17.94
CA GLN A 190 7.03 19.42 18.23
C GLN A 190 7.66 20.37 17.20
N GLY A 191 7.00 20.57 16.05
CA GLY A 191 7.49 21.35 14.92
C GLY A 191 7.39 20.57 13.61
N PRO A 192 7.56 21.25 12.46
CA PRO A 192 7.45 20.61 11.16
C PRO A 192 8.67 19.75 10.83
N VAL A 193 8.42 18.71 10.05
CA VAL A 193 9.44 17.92 9.36
C VAL A 193 9.10 17.90 7.88
N ILE A 194 10.12 17.93 7.02
CA ILE A 194 9.92 17.71 5.59
C ILE A 194 10.13 16.23 5.28
N MET A 195 9.22 15.65 4.51
CA MET A 195 9.27 14.26 4.10
C MET A 195 10.32 14.07 3.00
N SER A 196 10.99 12.93 3.01
CA SER A 196 11.94 12.55 1.97
C SER A 196 11.25 12.39 0.62
N SER A 197 11.88 12.89 -0.44
CA SER A 197 11.38 12.69 -1.81
C SER A 197 11.67 11.29 -2.36
N HIS A 198 12.41 10.47 -1.62
CA HIS A 198 12.72 9.08 -2.00
C HIS A 198 11.64 8.09 -1.54
N LEU A 199 10.67 8.55 -0.74
CA LEU A 199 9.51 7.76 -0.34
C LEU A 199 8.42 7.80 -1.41
N PHE A 200 7.45 6.89 -1.29
CA PHE A 200 6.27 6.73 -2.14
C PHE A 200 5.72 8.02 -2.78
N VAL A 201 5.33 9.01 -1.97
CA VAL A 201 4.76 10.27 -2.46
C VAL A 201 5.77 11.06 -3.28
N GLY A 202 7.02 11.12 -2.82
CA GLY A 202 8.08 11.79 -3.56
C GLY A 202 8.38 11.13 -4.91
N GLN A 203 8.34 9.79 -4.96
CA GLN A 203 8.46 9.02 -6.22
C GLN A 203 7.31 9.39 -7.17
N LEU A 204 6.06 9.40 -6.70
CA LEU A 204 4.91 9.82 -7.51
C LEU A 204 5.00 11.26 -7.99
N LEU A 205 5.36 12.21 -7.12
CA LEU A 205 5.52 13.62 -7.49
C LEU A 205 6.62 13.80 -8.55
N ASN A 206 7.71 13.03 -8.45
CA ASN A 206 8.76 13.00 -9.46
C ASN A 206 8.27 12.46 -10.82
N ASP A 207 7.42 11.42 -10.81
CA ASP A 207 6.80 10.88 -12.03
C ASP A 207 5.92 11.94 -12.73
N LEU A 208 5.26 12.81 -11.96
CA LEU A 208 4.51 13.97 -12.44
C LEU A 208 5.37 15.13 -12.95
N GLY A 209 6.69 15.06 -12.80
CA GLY A 209 7.63 16.11 -13.23
C GLY A 209 7.76 17.27 -12.24
N LEU A 210 7.26 17.10 -11.01
CA LEU A 210 7.40 18.06 -9.94
C LEU A 210 8.75 17.86 -9.26
N ARG A 211 9.49 18.95 -9.06
CA ARG A 211 10.83 18.91 -8.47
C ARG A 211 10.72 18.92 -6.96
N ALA A 212 11.30 17.93 -6.29
CA ALA A 212 11.38 17.96 -4.84
C ALA A 212 12.18 19.18 -4.34
N ASN A 213 11.75 19.75 -3.22
CA ASN A 213 12.55 20.69 -2.44
C ASN A 213 13.92 20.06 -2.08
N GLU A 214 14.97 20.89 -2.03
CA GLU A 214 16.35 20.43 -1.81
C GLU A 214 16.53 19.65 -0.51
N LEU A 215 15.86 20.09 0.57
CA LEU A 215 15.94 19.41 1.86
C LEU A 215 15.27 18.03 1.82
N ALA A 216 14.18 17.88 1.06
CA ALA A 216 13.52 16.60 0.83
C ALA A 216 14.40 15.66 -0.01
N ALA A 217 15.00 16.17 -1.09
CA ALA A 217 15.91 15.43 -1.97
C ALA A 217 17.18 14.94 -1.26
N ALA A 218 17.67 15.72 -0.28
CA ALA A 218 18.83 15.35 0.52
C ALA A 218 18.56 14.20 1.51
N GLN A 219 17.30 13.83 1.81
CA GLN A 219 16.96 12.76 2.76
C GLN A 219 17.05 11.36 2.14
N ALA A 220 18.22 10.96 1.65
CA ALA A 220 18.38 9.70 0.90
C ALA A 220 18.13 8.41 1.72
N GLN A 221 18.30 8.47 3.05
CA GLN A 221 18.20 7.31 3.95
C GLN A 221 17.41 7.60 5.23
N LYS A 222 16.73 8.75 5.28
CA LYS A 222 15.87 9.16 6.40
C LYS A 222 14.48 9.45 5.85
N PRO A 223 13.40 8.97 6.50
CA PRO A 223 12.07 9.19 5.97
C PRO A 223 11.66 10.67 6.00
N HIS A 224 12.28 11.46 6.87
CA HIS A 224 12.07 12.89 6.98
C HIS A 224 13.29 13.58 7.59
N SER A 225 13.32 14.91 7.51
CA SER A 225 14.30 15.72 8.24
C SER A 225 14.14 15.58 9.76
N ASP A 226 15.14 16.04 10.51
CA ASP A 226 14.93 16.40 11.91
C ASP A 226 13.87 17.51 12.01
N VAL A 227 13.31 17.70 13.21
CA VAL A 227 12.34 18.77 13.47
C VAL A 227 12.98 20.11 13.15
N LEU A 228 12.33 20.90 12.30
CA LEU A 228 12.85 22.20 11.89
C LEU A 228 12.52 23.25 12.96
N SER A 229 13.56 23.97 13.38
CA SER A 229 13.41 25.16 14.20
C SER A 229 12.73 26.30 13.41
N LEU A 230 12.21 27.29 14.13
CA LEU A 230 11.55 28.45 13.51
C LEU A 230 12.48 29.21 12.57
N GLU A 231 13.78 29.32 12.88
CA GLU A 231 14.74 29.95 11.97
C GLU A 231 14.98 29.15 10.68
N ASN A 232 14.76 27.83 10.69
CA ASN A 232 14.96 26.95 9.55
C ASN A 232 13.69 26.74 8.72
N LEU A 233 12.55 27.35 9.07
CA LEU A 233 11.29 27.21 8.32
C LEU A 233 11.38 27.71 6.88
N SER A 234 12.26 28.65 6.56
CA SER A 234 12.48 29.09 5.17
C SER A 234 12.94 27.95 4.25
N ARG A 235 13.51 26.87 4.80
CA ARG A 235 14.03 25.73 4.02
C ARG A 235 12.94 24.85 3.44
N ILE A 236 11.71 24.90 3.97
CA ILE A 236 10.56 24.20 3.38
C ILE A 236 9.92 24.98 2.24
N ASN A 237 10.38 26.21 1.95
CA ASN A 237 9.82 27.00 0.87
C ASN A 237 9.95 26.26 -0.47
N ALA A 238 8.90 26.35 -1.26
CA ALA A 238 8.76 25.72 -2.56
C ALA A 238 7.70 26.52 -3.35
N ASP A 239 7.43 26.14 -4.59
CA ASP A 239 6.33 26.77 -5.33
C ASP A 239 4.98 26.29 -4.77
N TRP A 240 4.91 25.03 -4.33
CA TRP A 240 3.77 24.43 -3.62
C TRP A 240 4.20 23.71 -2.34
N ILE A 241 3.39 23.86 -1.28
CA ILE A 241 3.57 23.11 -0.04
C ILE A 241 2.34 22.23 0.20
N PHE A 242 2.55 20.92 0.16
CA PHE A 242 1.57 19.93 0.60
C PHE A 242 1.79 19.69 2.10
N LEU A 243 0.91 20.25 2.91
CA LEU A 243 0.94 20.16 4.36
C LEU A 243 0.19 18.90 4.81
N ALA A 244 0.94 17.83 5.06
CA ALA A 244 0.45 16.57 5.55
C ALA A 244 0.14 16.63 7.06
N THR A 245 -1.01 16.10 7.44
CA THR A 245 -1.45 16.05 8.83
C THR A 245 -1.98 14.67 9.19
N LEU A 246 -1.64 14.16 10.37
CA LEU A 246 -2.16 12.86 10.81
C LEU A 246 -3.69 12.85 11.01
N ASN A 247 -4.33 14.03 10.99
CA ASN A 247 -5.79 14.16 10.96
C ASN A 247 -6.26 14.47 9.53
N PRO A 248 -7.45 14.00 9.10
CA PRO A 248 -7.90 14.13 7.71
C PRO A 248 -8.16 15.56 7.23
N ASP A 249 -8.48 16.50 8.14
CA ASP A 249 -8.93 17.85 7.74
C ASP A 249 -7.81 18.88 7.62
N GLY A 250 -6.63 18.60 8.19
CA GLY A 250 -5.43 19.44 8.22
C GLY A 250 -5.57 20.87 8.73
N ARG A 251 -6.79 21.31 9.05
CA ARG A 251 -7.14 22.71 9.34
C ARG A 251 -6.42 23.23 10.56
N LYS A 252 -6.45 22.46 11.65
CA LYS A 252 -5.77 22.84 12.89
C LYS A 252 -4.27 22.99 12.69
N ALA A 253 -3.63 22.09 11.94
CA ALA A 253 -2.20 22.17 11.71
C ALA A 253 -1.83 23.37 10.83
N LEU A 254 -2.66 23.68 9.82
CA LEU A 254 -2.50 24.89 9.02
C LEU A 254 -2.71 26.16 9.85
N GLU A 255 -3.71 26.20 10.73
CA GLU A 255 -3.92 27.29 11.68
C GLU A 255 -2.71 27.48 12.60
N ASP A 256 -2.17 26.38 13.14
CA ASP A 256 -0.97 26.41 13.99
C ASP A 256 0.27 26.86 13.21
N ALA A 257 0.42 26.43 11.96
CA ALA A 257 1.48 26.90 11.08
C ALA A 257 1.37 28.41 10.80
N ARG A 258 0.16 28.92 10.55
CA ARG A 258 -0.11 30.35 10.32
C ARG A 258 0.15 31.24 11.53
N LYS A 259 0.24 30.69 12.74
CA LYS A 259 0.69 31.44 13.94
C LYS A 259 2.18 31.74 13.93
N GLN A 260 2.98 31.05 13.11
CA GLN A 260 4.42 31.23 13.04
C GLN A 260 4.79 32.30 11.99
N PRO A 261 5.40 33.44 12.37
CA PRO A 261 5.74 34.49 11.42
C PRO A 261 6.69 34.04 10.29
N ALA A 262 7.55 33.05 10.56
CA ALA A 262 8.45 32.50 9.54
C ALA A 262 7.70 31.66 8.48
N PHE A 263 6.59 31.02 8.86
CA PHE A 263 5.73 30.30 7.92
C PHE A 263 4.96 31.27 7.03
N THR A 264 4.39 32.34 7.60
CA THR A 264 3.61 33.33 6.82
C THR A 264 4.45 34.13 5.82
N ARG A 265 5.79 34.07 5.90
CA ARG A 265 6.72 34.71 4.97
C ARG A 265 7.15 33.82 3.80
N LEU A 266 6.74 32.56 3.77
CA LEU A 266 7.03 31.65 2.66
C LEU A 266 6.30 32.13 1.40
N SER A 267 6.95 32.06 0.23
CA SER A 267 6.34 32.49 -1.03
C SER A 267 5.09 31.68 -1.33
N ALA A 268 5.14 30.35 -1.14
CA ALA A 268 3.96 29.49 -1.26
C ALA A 268 2.76 29.94 -0.40
N VAL A 269 3.01 30.54 0.78
CA VAL A 269 1.92 31.06 1.61
C VAL A 269 1.36 32.37 1.05
N ALA A 270 2.23 33.27 0.57
CA ALA A 270 1.81 34.52 -0.06
C ALA A 270 1.02 34.27 -1.35
N ASP A 271 1.41 33.26 -2.12
CA ASP A 271 0.80 32.89 -3.40
C ASP A 271 -0.45 32.00 -3.22
N GLY A 272 -0.79 31.60 -1.99
CA GLY A 272 -1.93 30.74 -1.70
C GLY A 272 -1.70 29.25 -2.06
N HIS A 273 -0.48 28.86 -2.38
CA HIS A 273 -0.07 27.51 -2.78
C HIS A 273 0.26 26.58 -1.60
N VAL A 274 -0.51 26.68 -0.52
CA VAL A 274 -0.43 25.73 0.61
C VAL A 274 -1.70 24.90 0.67
N VAL A 275 -1.53 23.60 0.44
CA VAL A 275 -2.62 22.63 0.37
C VAL A 275 -2.51 21.67 1.55
N THR A 276 -3.58 21.57 2.34
CA THR A 276 -3.68 20.53 3.38
C THR A 276 -4.04 19.20 2.76
N VAL A 277 -3.34 18.14 3.13
CA VAL A 277 -3.54 16.80 2.59
C VAL A 277 -3.60 15.76 3.71
N ASP A 278 -4.23 14.62 3.42
CA ASP A 278 -4.31 13.48 4.35
C ASP A 278 -2.91 12.92 4.62
N GLY A 279 -2.40 13.10 5.83
CA GLY A 279 -1.07 12.66 6.21
C GLY A 279 -0.92 11.15 6.38
N GLN A 280 -2.00 10.37 6.53
CA GLN A 280 -1.90 8.91 6.46
C GLN A 280 -1.43 8.49 5.07
N ILE A 281 -2.03 9.08 4.02
CA ILE A 281 -1.64 8.85 2.62
C ILE A 281 -0.31 9.52 2.31
N TRP A 282 -0.20 10.83 2.58
CA TRP A 282 0.91 11.65 2.12
C TRP A 282 2.22 11.48 2.91
N SER A 283 2.21 10.70 4.01
CA SER A 283 3.42 10.50 4.81
C SER A 283 3.64 9.09 5.36
N SER A 284 2.64 8.20 5.32
CA SER A 284 2.68 6.94 6.09
C SER A 284 2.20 5.70 5.33
N SER A 285 1.60 5.85 4.14
CA SER A 285 1.08 4.75 3.34
C SER A 285 1.66 4.72 1.92
N SER A 286 1.40 3.63 1.21
CA SER A 286 1.69 3.44 -0.20
C SER A 286 0.74 2.40 -0.79
N GLY A 287 0.56 2.39 -2.10
CA GLY A 287 -0.32 1.45 -2.77
C GLY A 287 -1.11 2.10 -3.90
N TYR A 288 -1.92 1.30 -4.58
CA TYR A 288 -2.68 1.75 -5.73
C TYR A 288 -3.76 2.79 -5.33
N LEU A 289 -4.53 2.53 -4.27
CA LEU A 289 -5.61 3.44 -3.86
C LEU A 289 -5.02 4.74 -3.28
N ALA A 290 -3.94 4.63 -2.50
CA ALA A 290 -3.17 5.78 -2.05
C ALA A 290 -2.62 6.61 -3.23
N ALA A 291 -2.10 5.97 -4.29
CA ALA A 291 -1.56 6.66 -5.45
C ALA A 291 -2.65 7.42 -6.21
N GLN A 292 -3.80 6.78 -6.45
CA GLN A 292 -4.97 7.46 -7.05
C GLN A 292 -5.33 8.73 -6.28
N ARG A 293 -5.33 8.66 -4.94
CA ARG A 293 -5.66 9.81 -4.11
C ARG A 293 -4.62 10.93 -4.17
N VAL A 294 -3.34 10.61 -4.17
CA VAL A 294 -2.26 11.60 -4.37
C VAL A 294 -2.40 12.28 -5.73
N LEU A 295 -2.69 11.52 -6.79
CA LEU A 295 -2.91 12.06 -8.13
C LEU A 295 -4.14 12.99 -8.18
N ASP A 296 -5.25 12.63 -7.52
CA ASP A 296 -6.44 13.49 -7.38
C ASP A 296 -6.10 14.81 -6.68
N ASP A 297 -5.38 14.73 -5.55
CA ASP A 297 -5.02 15.90 -4.75
C ASP A 297 -4.08 16.84 -5.52
N VAL A 298 -3.13 16.30 -6.31
CA VAL A 298 -2.24 17.10 -7.16
C VAL A 298 -2.98 17.74 -8.32
N GLU A 299 -3.82 16.98 -9.02
CA GLU A 299 -4.64 17.50 -10.13
C GLU A 299 -5.50 18.67 -9.65
N LYS A 300 -6.22 18.49 -8.54
CA LYS A 300 -7.01 19.55 -7.92
C LYS A 300 -6.18 20.75 -7.49
N ALA A 301 -5.01 20.53 -6.93
CA ALA A 301 -4.18 21.62 -6.41
C ALA A 301 -3.58 22.47 -7.54
N LEU A 302 -3.10 21.86 -8.61
CA LEU A 302 -2.28 22.53 -9.62
C LEU A 302 -3.02 22.87 -10.91
N LEU A 303 -4.23 22.35 -11.13
CA LEU A 303 -5.02 22.59 -12.35
C LEU A 303 -6.38 23.26 -12.12
N ASP A 304 -6.93 23.23 -10.90
CA ASP A 304 -8.19 23.92 -10.55
C ASP A 304 -7.92 25.28 -9.88
#